data_AF-A0A535QBC7-F1
#
_entry.id   AF-A0A535QBC7-F1
#
_cell.length_a   1.000
_cell.length_b   1.000
_cell.length_c   1.000
_cell.angle_alpha   90.00
_cell.angle_beta   90.00
_cell.angle_gamma   90.00
#
_symmetry.space_group_name_H-M   'P 1'
#
loop_
_entity.id
_entity.type
_entity.pdbx_description
1 polymer ?
#
loop_
_entity_poly.entity_id
_entity_poly.type
_entity_poly.pdbx_seq_one_letter_code
_entity_poly.pdbx_strand_id
1 'polypeptide(L)'
;MVSTGVVPVLITTFLASAVEAIEMVTIVVGVGATRGWRSTIIGTVSGFGVLALVILILGAALQGIPIGPLRLVVGALLLVFGLQWFRKGIMRVAARGLAGMAGEQPEEAAEWT
;
A
#
# COMPACT_ATOMS: atom_id res chain seq x y z
N MET A 1 -18.78 22.90 -16.83
CA MET A 1 -17.36 22.50 -16.71
C MET A 1 -17.04 22.35 -15.23
N VAL A 2 -16.99 21.12 -14.72
CA VAL A 2 -16.56 20.89 -13.34
C VAL A 2 -15.05 21.09 -13.32
N SER A 3 -14.60 22.23 -12.80
CA SER A 3 -13.18 22.47 -12.54
C SER A 3 -12.73 21.42 -11.54
N THR A 4 -12.02 20.41 -12.01
CA THR A 4 -11.41 19.42 -11.12
C THR A 4 -10.38 20.19 -10.30
N GLY A 5 -10.62 20.32 -9.00
CA GLY A 5 -9.66 20.98 -8.12
C GLY A 5 -8.32 20.26 -8.24
N VAL A 6 -7.30 20.95 -8.75
CA VAL A 6 -5.95 20.39 -8.84
C VAL A 6 -5.46 19.99 -7.44
N VAL A 7 -5.86 20.75 -6.42
CA VAL A 7 -5.53 20.50 -5.01
C VAL A 7 -6.00 19.11 -4.51
N PRO A 8 -7.29 18.73 -4.56
CA PRO A 8 -7.72 17.41 -4.11
C PRO A 8 -7.11 16.27 -4.92
N VAL A 9 -6.89 16.44 -6.23
CA VAL A 9 -6.21 15.41 -7.03
C VAL A 9 -4.78 15.21 -6.56
N LEU A 10 -4.02 16.30 -6.35
CA LEU A 10 -2.65 16.23 -5.85
C LEU A 10 -2.58 15.59 -4.47
N ILE A 11 -3.42 16.01 -3.52
CA ILE A 11 -3.41 15.47 -2.15
C ILE A 11 -3.72 13.97 -2.17
N THR A 12 -4.76 13.55 -2.89
CA THR A 12 -5.19 12.15 -2.91
C THR A 12 -4.19 11.25 -3.62
N THR A 13 -3.64 11.66 -4.78
CA THR A 13 -2.62 10.87 -5.48
C THR A 13 -1.30 10.84 -4.71
N PHE A 14 -0.88 11.94 -4.09
CA PHE A 14 0.31 11.96 -3.25
C PHE A 14 0.19 11.01 -2.06
N LEU A 15 -0.88 11.14 -1.27
CA LEU A 15 -1.11 10.27 -0.10
C LEU A 15 -1.21 8.80 -0.49
N ALA A 16 -1.95 8.48 -1.55
CA ALA A 16 -2.05 7.10 -2.03
C ALA A 16 -0.67 6.57 -2.46
N SER A 17 0.09 7.33 -3.25
CA SER A 17 1.43 6.91 -3.69
C SER A 17 2.43 6.75 -2.55
N ALA A 18 2.32 7.57 -1.50
CA ALA A 18 3.19 7.48 -0.33
C ALA A 18 2.96 6.18 0.45
N VAL A 19 1.71 5.75 0.61
CA VAL A 19 1.37 4.46 1.24
C VAL A 19 1.94 3.30 0.44
N GLU A 20 1.72 3.30 -0.88
CA GLU A 20 2.25 2.26 -1.77
C GLU A 20 3.79 2.18 -1.71
N ALA A 21 4.49 3.33 -1.68
CA ALA A 21 5.93 3.36 -1.56
C ALA A 21 6.42 2.71 -0.24
N ILE A 22 5.75 3.03 0.87
CA ILE A 22 6.07 2.44 2.18
C ILE A 22 5.79 0.93 2.18
N GLU A 23 4.70 0.48 1.56
CA GLU A 23 4.38 -0.94 1.45
C GLU A 23 5.43 -1.69 0.63
N MET A 24 5.84 -1.14 -0.52
CA MET A 24 6.89 -1.76 -1.33
C MET A 24 8.22 -1.86 -0.58
N VAL A 25 8.63 -0.80 0.15
CA VAL A 25 9.84 -0.83 0.99
C VAL A 25 9.69 -1.89 2.08
N THR A 26 8.53 -1.96 2.74
CA THR A 26 8.26 -2.94 3.81
C THR A 26 8.34 -4.37 3.29
N ILE A 27 7.81 -4.63 2.09
CA ILE A 27 7.90 -5.94 1.43
C ILE A 27 9.37 -6.28 1.14
N VAL A 28 10.13 -5.36 0.54
CA VAL A 28 11.54 -5.60 0.21
C VAL A 28 12.35 -5.87 1.47
N VAL A 29 12.18 -5.07 2.53
CA VAL A 29 12.87 -5.28 3.80
C VAL A 29 12.45 -6.61 4.45
N GLY A 30 11.15 -6.90 4.50
CA GLY A 30 10.63 -8.14 5.10
C GLY A 30 11.09 -9.40 4.37
N VAL A 31 11.08 -9.38 3.04
CA VAL A 31 11.58 -10.50 2.22
C VAL A 31 13.10 -10.58 2.29
N GLY A 32 13.81 -9.45 2.27
CA GLY A 32 15.27 -9.37 2.46
C GLY A 32 15.72 -10.02 3.77
N ALA A 33 15.02 -9.73 4.86
CA ALA A 33 15.32 -10.28 6.18
C ALA A 33 15.04 -11.79 6.29
N THR A 34 14.05 -12.32 5.58
CA THR A 34 13.61 -13.72 5.71
C THR A 34 14.17 -14.67 4.64
N ARG A 35 14.49 -14.16 3.44
CA ARG A 35 14.85 -14.95 2.25
C ARG A 35 16.18 -14.55 1.59
N GLY A 36 16.86 -13.56 2.16
CA GLY A 36 18.21 -13.14 1.75
C GLY A 36 18.23 -12.03 0.69
N TRP A 37 19.09 -11.04 0.93
CA TRP A 37 19.14 -9.79 0.16
C TRP A 37 19.45 -9.93 -1.33
N ARG A 38 20.27 -10.92 -1.73
CA ARG A 38 20.61 -11.13 -3.14
C ARG A 38 19.38 -11.44 -3.98
N SER A 39 18.57 -12.40 -3.53
CA SER A 39 17.34 -12.79 -4.21
C SER A 39 16.33 -11.66 -4.21
N THR A 40 16.18 -10.96 -3.07
CA THR A 40 15.25 -9.84 -2.93
C THR A 40 15.56 -8.70 -3.88
N ILE A 41 16.83 -8.26 -3.99
CA ILE A 41 17.20 -7.15 -4.89
C ILE A 41 16.94 -7.51 -6.35
N ILE A 42 17.27 -8.74 -6.76
CA ILE A 42 16.93 -9.24 -8.10
C ILE A 42 15.42 -9.20 -8.31
N GLY A 43 14.65 -9.65 -7.32
CA GLY A 43 13.19 -9.55 -7.29
C GLY A 43 12.70 -8.11 -7.48
N THR A 44 13.21 -7.16 -6.69
CA THR A 44 12.84 -5.74 -6.78
C THR A 44 13.12 -5.17 -8.16
N VAL A 45 14.34 -5.35 -8.70
CA VAL A 45 14.72 -4.84 -10.03
C VAL A 45 13.88 -5.49 -11.12
N SER A 46 13.67 -6.80 -11.05
CA SER A 46 12.82 -7.51 -12.02
C SER A 46 11.36 -7.04 -11.95
N GLY A 47 10.83 -6.78 -10.75
CA GLY A 47 9.49 -6.24 -10.53
C GLY A 47 9.33 -4.84 -11.13
N PHE A 48 10.31 -3.96 -10.93
CA PHE A 48 10.34 -2.65 -11.60
C PHE A 48 10.39 -2.78 -13.13
N GLY A 49 11.18 -3.72 -13.66
CA GLY A 49 11.23 -4.00 -15.09
C GLY A 49 9.89 -4.45 -15.66
N VAL A 50 9.21 -5.38 -14.97
CA VAL A 50 7.87 -5.85 -15.33
C VAL A 50 6.86 -4.71 -15.25
N LEU A 51 6.88 -3.90 -14.20
CA LEU A 51 6.00 -2.74 -14.04
C LEU A 51 6.19 -1.73 -15.18
N ALA A 52 7.45 -1.41 -15.53
CA ALA A 52 7.75 -0.51 -16.64
C ALA A 52 7.19 -1.05 -17.97
N LEU A 53 7.35 -2.34 -18.23
CA LEU A 53 6.79 -2.99 -19.42
C LEU A 53 5.26 -2.92 -19.44
N VAL A 54 4.61 -3.20 -18.31
CA VAL A 54 3.15 -3.10 -18.17
C VAL A 54 2.68 -1.66 -18.44
N ILE A 55 3.35 -0.66 -17.87
CA ILE A 55 3.01 0.76 -18.09
C ILE A 55 3.17 1.13 -19.57
N LEU A 56 4.24 0.70 -20.24
CA LEU A 56 4.44 0.99 -21.67
C LEU A 56 3.32 0.43 -22.54
N ILE A 57 2.89 -0.81 -22.27
CA ILE A 57 1.85 -1.49 -23.06
C ILE A 57 0.46 -0.95 -22.71
N LEU A 58 0.07 -1.00 -21.43
CA LEU A 58 -1.29 -0.66 -20.98
C LEU A 58 -1.50 0.86 -20.87
N GLY A 59 -0.45 1.64 -20.62
CA GLY A 59 -0.53 3.10 -20.58
C GLY A 59 -0.94 3.70 -21.92
N ALA A 60 -0.46 3.13 -23.04
CA ALA A 60 -0.92 3.51 -24.37
C ALA A 60 -2.39 3.10 -24.61
N ALA A 61 -2.78 1.89 -24.18
CA ALA A 61 -4.15 1.39 -24.33
C ALA A 61 -5.19 2.27 -23.58
N LEU A 62 -4.81 2.84 -22.44
CA LEU A 62 -5.66 3.74 -21.65
C LEU A 62 -6.00 5.05 -22.38
N GLN A 63 -5.23 5.47 -23.39
CA GLN A 63 -5.54 6.66 -24.19
C GLN A 63 -6.80 6.49 -25.05
N GLY A 64 -7.16 5.23 -25.38
CA GLY A 64 -8.36 4.92 -26.16
C GLY A 64 -9.63 4.76 -25.34
N ILE A 65 -9.56 4.80 -23.99
CA ILE A 65 -10.67 4.49 -23.10
C ILE A 65 -11.19 5.77 -22.43
N PRO A 66 -12.52 6.01 -22.39
CA PRO A 66 -13.06 7.13 -21.64
C PRO A 66 -12.77 6.97 -20.14
N ILE A 67 -11.86 7.79 -19.63
CA ILE A 67 -11.36 7.71 -18.23
C ILE A 67 -12.40 8.12 -17.17
N GLY A 68 -13.50 8.78 -17.56
CA GLY A 68 -14.51 9.27 -16.63
C GLY A 68 -15.18 8.17 -15.81
N PRO A 69 -15.87 7.20 -16.45
CA PRO A 69 -16.46 6.05 -15.76
C PRO A 69 -15.42 5.23 -14.99
N LEU A 70 -14.24 5.02 -15.59
CA LEU A 70 -13.16 4.27 -14.97
C LEU A 70 -12.70 4.92 -13.65
N ARG A 71 -12.55 6.26 -13.63
CA ARG A 71 -12.22 7.01 -12.41
C ARG A 71 -13.27 6.88 -11.33
N LEU A 72 -14.56 6.86 -11.68
CA LEU A 72 -15.64 6.67 -10.70
C LEU A 72 -15.60 5.27 -10.10
N VAL A 73 -15.45 4.23 -10.93
CA VAL A 73 -15.38 2.84 -10.46
C VAL A 73 -14.15 2.63 -9.59
N VAL A 74 -12.97 3.02 -10.08
CA VAL A 74 -11.71 2.88 -9.34
C VAL A 74 -11.73 3.72 -8.06
N GLY A 75 -12.23 4.94 -8.11
CA GLY A 75 -12.37 5.81 -6.95
C GLY A 75 -13.29 5.22 -5.88
N ALA A 76 -14.42 4.64 -6.29
CA ALA A 76 -15.34 3.96 -5.36
C ALA A 76 -14.70 2.72 -4.72
N LEU A 77 -13.98 1.91 -5.50
CA LEU A 77 -13.25 0.74 -4.98
C LEU A 77 -12.18 1.18 -3.98
N LEU A 78 -11.34 2.16 -4.33
CA LEU A 78 -10.29 2.70 -3.45
C LEU A 78 -10.88 3.29 -2.17
N LEU A 79 -12.02 3.99 -2.25
CA LEU A 79 -12.70 4.54 -1.08
C LEU A 79 -13.19 3.43 -0.16
N VAL A 80 -13.86 2.39 -0.69
CA VAL A 80 -14.38 1.28 0.12
C VAL A 80 -13.23 0.52 0.77
N PHE A 81 -12.21 0.14 0.00
CA PHE A 81 -11.04 -0.57 0.55
C PHE A 81 -10.31 0.28 1.58
N GLY A 82 -10.03 1.55 1.27
CA GLY A 82 -9.39 2.48 2.21
C GLY A 82 -10.17 2.61 3.51
N LEU A 83 -11.50 2.65 3.46
CA LEU A 83 -12.36 2.71 4.64
C LEU A 83 -12.31 1.43 5.49
N GLN A 84 -12.19 0.25 4.86
CA GLN A 84 -12.00 -1.01 5.59
C GLN A 84 -10.67 -1.02 6.35
N TRP A 85 -9.61 -0.52 5.73
CA TRP A 85 -8.28 -0.45 6.32
C TRP A 85 -8.24 0.59 7.44
N PHE A 86 -8.82 1.78 7.21
CA PHE A 86 -8.97 2.81 8.21
C PHE A 86 -9.74 2.31 9.44
N ARG A 87 -10.86 1.60 9.25
CA ARG A 87 -11.60 0.97 10.35
C ARG A 87 -10.71 0.01 11.14
N LYS A 88 -9.98 -0.88 10.45
CA LYS A 88 -9.07 -1.83 11.12
C LYS A 88 -7.96 -1.09 11.89
N GLY A 89 -7.43 0.00 11.33
CA GLY A 89 -6.43 0.85 11.98
C GLY A 89 -6.97 1.47 13.27
N ILE A 90 -8.14 2.12 13.21
CA ILE A 90 -8.79 2.70 14.39
C ILE A 90 -9.06 1.63 15.45
N MET A 91 -9.63 0.49 15.07
CA MET A 91 -9.93 -0.57 16.03
C MET A 91 -8.67 -1.11 16.70
N ARG A 92 -7.55 -1.22 15.97
CA ARG A 92 -6.26 -1.62 16.54
C ARG A 92 -5.76 -0.61 17.56
N VAL A 93 -5.83 0.69 17.23
CA VAL A 93 -5.42 1.77 18.14
C VAL A 93 -6.35 1.87 19.36
N ALA A 94 -7.66 1.72 19.17
CA ALA A 94 -8.62 1.73 20.27
C ALA A 94 -8.43 0.54 21.22
N ALA A 95 -8.13 -0.64 20.69
CA ALA A 95 -7.93 -1.84 21.50
C ALA A 95 -6.56 -1.90 22.21
N ARG A 96 -5.49 -1.39 21.58
CA ARG A 96 -4.10 -1.54 22.09
C ARG A 96 -3.43 -0.22 22.49
N GLY A 97 -4.15 0.90 22.41
CA GLY A 97 -3.57 2.24 22.51
C GLY A 97 -2.64 2.56 21.33
N LEU A 98 -2.09 3.77 21.31
CA LEU A 98 -1.09 4.21 20.31
C LEU A 98 0.26 3.48 20.45
N ALA A 99 0.48 2.71 21.53
CA ALA A 99 1.76 2.14 21.93
C ALA A 99 1.91 0.63 21.66
N GLY A 100 1.13 0.04 20.74
CA GLY A 100 1.04 -1.41 20.48
C GLY A 100 2.31 -2.15 20.00
N MET A 101 3.51 -1.65 20.27
CA MET A 101 4.82 -2.30 20.08
C MET A 101 5.59 -2.58 21.38
N ALA A 102 5.06 -2.24 22.57
CA ALA A 102 5.62 -2.76 23.81
C ALA A 102 5.17 -4.22 23.97
N GLY A 103 6.09 -5.16 23.74
CA GLY A 103 5.81 -6.59 23.74
C GLY A 103 5.22 -7.06 25.06
N GLU A 104 4.05 -7.69 24.99
CA GLU A 104 3.56 -8.52 26.08
C GLU A 104 4.01 -9.96 25.81
N GLN A 105 5.05 -10.40 26.51
CA GLN A 105 5.15 -11.77 27.01
C GLN A 105 5.58 -11.74 28.48
N PRO A 106 4.63 -11.74 29.43
CA PRO A 106 4.94 -12.12 30.81
C PRO A 106 4.62 -13.59 31.14
N GLU A 107 3.94 -14.37 30.28
CA GLU A 107 3.43 -15.70 30.69
C GLU A 107 4.28 -16.91 30.30
N GLU A 108 5.18 -16.84 29.31
CA GLU A 108 5.94 -18.03 28.83
C GLU A 108 7.12 -18.42 29.76
N ALA A 109 7.46 -17.57 30.75
CA ALA A 109 8.53 -17.81 31.71
C ALA A 109 8.07 -18.53 33.01
N ALA A 110 6.76 -18.71 33.22
CA ALA A 110 6.21 -19.28 34.45
C ALA A 110 5.87 -20.78 34.36
N GLU A 111 5.91 -21.39 33.17
CA GLU A 111 5.53 -22.79 32.95
C GLU A 111 6.71 -23.78 33.14
N TRP A 112 7.89 -23.30 33.52
CA TRP A 112 9.12 -24.10 33.68
C TRP A 112 9.73 -24.05 35.10
N THR A 113 8.90 -23.95 36.14
CA THR A 113 9.27 -24.18 37.55
C THR A 113 8.34 -25.16 38.21
#